data_AF-A0A6J6VXG7-F1
#
_entry.id   AF-A0A6J6VXG7-F1
#
_cell.length_a   1.000
_cell.length_b   1.000
_cell.length_c   1.000
_cell.angle_alpha   90.00
_cell.angle_beta   90.00
_cell.angle_gamma   90.00
#
_symmetry.space_group_name_H-M   'P 1'
#
loop_
_entity.id
_entity.type
_entity.pdbx_description
1 polymer ?
#
loop_
_entity_poly.entity_id
_entity_poly.type
_entity_poly.pdbx_seq_one_letter_code
_entity_poly.pdbx_strand_id
1 'polypeptide(L)' 'MSSCSWFADYQARRANIRYRPAGQKGTQLVNTLNGSALAVPRVWAALVETYRQPDGTIALPDVLAPYLRGDAIIPTA' A
#
# COMPACT_ATOMS: atom_id res chain seq x y z
N MET A 1 6.54 -5.54 2.52
CA MET A 1 6.37 -5.73 1.06
C MET A 1 5.81 -4.47 0.43
N SER A 2 6.68 -3.51 0.11
CA SER A 2 6.31 -2.28 -0.59
C SER A 2 7.47 -1.84 -1.49
N SER A 3 7.15 -1.04 -2.49
CA SER A 3 8.11 -0.33 -3.34
C SER A 3 7.65 1.12 -3.44
N CYS A 4 8.57 2.06 -3.33
CA CYS A 4 8.33 3.49 -3.47
C CYS A 4 9.33 4.03 -4.48
N SER A 5 8.82 4.73 -5.50
CA SER A 5 9.62 5.20 -6.62
C SER A 5 9.34 6.67 -6.91
N TRP A 6 10.41 7.44 -7.16
CA TRP A 6 10.37 8.81 -7.65
C TRP A 6 10.72 8.83 -9.13
N PHE A 7 9.82 9.34 -9.96
CA PHE A 7 9.98 9.36 -11.42
C PHE A 7 10.38 10.74 -11.97
N ALA A 8 10.52 11.74 -11.09
CA ALA A 8 10.63 13.14 -11.50
C ALA A 8 9.56 13.45 -12.57
N ASP A 9 9.96 13.99 -13.71
CA ASP A 9 9.08 14.34 -14.81
C ASP A 9 8.88 13.23 -15.87
N TYR A 10 9.47 12.04 -15.70
CA TYR A 10 9.47 10.99 -16.74
C TYR A 10 8.06 10.58 -17.18
N GLN A 11 7.17 10.35 -16.22
CA GLN A 11 5.77 10.00 -16.49
C GLN A 11 4.99 11.24 -16.97
N ALA A 12 5.23 12.40 -16.36
CA ALA A 12 4.57 13.65 -16.72
C ALA A 12 4.84 14.07 -18.17
N ARG A 13 6.06 13.83 -18.69
CA ARG A 13 6.42 14.05 -20.11
C ARG A 13 5.61 13.19 -21.07
N ARG A 14 5.31 11.94 -20.70
CA ARG A 14 4.57 10.97 -21.53
C ARG A 14 3.06 11.15 -21.44
N ALA A 15 2.56 11.52 -20.26
CA ALA A 15 1.14 11.74 -20.01
C ALA A 15 0.72 13.22 -20.19
N ASN A 16 1.65 14.10 -20.58
CA ASN A 16 1.45 15.54 -20.73
C ASN A 16 0.84 16.21 -19.48
N ILE A 17 1.30 15.82 -18.28
CA ILE A 17 0.79 16.35 -17.01
C ILE A 17 1.59 17.60 -16.63
N ARG A 18 0.90 18.73 -16.56
CA ARG A 18 1.51 20.04 -16.33
C ARG A 18 0.71 20.82 -15.30
N TYR A 19 1.39 21.71 -14.58
CA TYR A 19 0.76 22.67 -13.67
C TYR A 19 1.17 24.10 -14.04
N ARG A 20 0.38 25.08 -13.59
CA ARG A 20 0.69 26.51 -13.74
C ARG A 20 1.15 27.07 -12.39
N PRO A 21 2.44 27.42 -12.23
CA PRO A 21 2.91 28.05 -11.01
C PRO A 21 2.24 29.42 -10.83
N ALA A 22 1.87 29.75 -9.60
CA ALA A 22 1.31 31.07 -9.28
C ALA A 22 2.34 32.17 -9.57
N GLY A 23 1.88 33.27 -10.18
CA GLY A 23 2.74 34.42 -10.51
C GLY A 23 3.72 34.20 -11.68
N GLN A 24 3.68 33.04 -12.36
CA GLN A 24 4.55 32.75 -13.50
C GLN A 24 3.75 32.62 -14.80
N LYS A 25 4.35 33.06 -15.92
CA LYS A 25 3.80 32.86 -17.25
C LYS A 25 4.15 31.45 -17.75
N GLY A 26 3.15 30.71 -18.23
CA GLY A 26 3.34 29.39 -18.84
C GLY A 26 2.94 28.22 -17.93
N THR A 27 3.41 27.02 -18.28
CA THR A 27 3.15 25.79 -17.53
C THR A 27 4.42 24.96 -17.39
N GLN A 28 4.57 24.25 -16.27
CA GLN A 28 5.71 23.39 -15.98
C GLN A 28 5.25 21.94 -15.83
N LEU A 29 6.15 20.98 -16.08
CA LEU A 29 5.88 19.56 -15.84
C LEU A 29 5.79 19.29 -14.33
N VAL A 30 4.91 18.38 -13.92
CA VAL A 30 4.85 17.91 -12.53
C VAL A 30 5.90 16.82 -12.29
N ASN A 31 6.33 16.69 -11.04
CA ASN A 31 7.03 15.49 -10.60
C ASN A 31 6.01 14.44 -10.14
N THR A 32 6.32 13.17 -10.41
CA THR A 32 5.47 12.03 -10.08
C THR A 32 6.22 11.06 -9.20
N LEU A 33 5.51 10.45 -8.25
CA LEU A 33 5.99 9.38 -7.41
C LEU A 33 4.86 8.37 -7.20
N ASN A 34 5.20 7.12 -6.91
CA ASN A 34 4.23 6.14 -6.45
C ASN A 34 4.81 5.32 -5.30
N GLY A 35 3.91 4.68 -4.56
CA GLY A 35 4.26 3.75 -3.51
C GLY A 35 3.12 2.79 -3.26
N SER A 36 3.42 1.51 -3.08
CA SER A 36 2.42 0.55 -2.64
C SER A 36 2.10 0.78 -1.16
N ALA A 37 0.85 1.12 -0.83
CA ALA A 37 0.42 1.18 0.56
C ALA A 37 0.45 -0.22 1.19
N LEU A 38 -0.32 -1.15 0.61
CA LEU A 38 -0.35 -2.54 1.04
C LEU A 38 -0.64 -3.47 -0.13
N ALA A 39 0.29 -4.39 -0.44
CA ALA A 39 0.03 -5.45 -1.40
C ALA A 39 -0.78 -6.58 -0.72
N VAL A 40 -2.09 -6.38 -0.61
CA VAL A 40 -3.01 -7.18 0.24
C VAL A 40 -2.78 -8.69 0.13
N PRO A 41 -2.73 -9.33 -1.06
CA PRO A 41 -2.57 -10.78 -1.12
C PRO A 41 -1.25 -11.28 -0.53
N ARG A 42 -0.16 -10.53 -0.72
CA ARG A 42 1.15 -10.92 -0.19
C ARG A 42 1.22 -10.70 1.32
N VAL A 43 0.67 -9.57 1.76
CA VAL A 43 0.59 -9.25 3.19
C VAL A 43 -0.26 -10.29 3.91
N TRP A 44 -1.37 -10.71 3.32
CA TRP A 44 -2.20 -11.78 3.86
C TRP A 44 -1.45 -13.10 4.01
N ALA A 45 -0.74 -13.54 2.96
CA ALA A 45 0.09 -14.74 3.04
C ALA A 45 1.13 -14.65 4.18
N ALA A 46 1.85 -13.53 4.27
CA ALA A 46 2.82 -13.30 5.33
C ALA A 46 2.19 -13.29 6.74
N LEU A 47 1.01 -12.68 6.90
CA LEU A 47 0.28 -12.69 8.18
C LEU A 47 -0.14 -14.11 8.57
N VAL A 48 -0.74 -14.86 7.64
CA VAL A 48 -1.16 -16.24 7.89
C VAL A 48 0.03 -17.12 8.27
N GLU A 49 1.16 -17.02 7.57
CA GLU A 49 2.37 -17.81 7.85
C GLU A 49 3.03 -17.41 9.17
N THR A 50 3.08 -16.12 9.50
CA THR A 50 3.78 -15.59 10.69
C THR A 50 3.00 -15.83 11.97
N TYR A 51 1.66 -15.76 11.91
CA TYR A 51 0.79 -15.81 13.08
C TYR A 51 0.10 -17.16 13.30
N ARG A 52 0.50 -18.19 12.52
CA ARG A 52 0.01 -19.55 12.69
C ARG A 52 0.51 -20.16 13.99
N GLN A 53 -0.41 -20.74 14.75
CA GLN A 53 -0.16 -21.40 16.02
C GLN A 53 0.05 -22.91 15.85
N PRO A 54 0.65 -23.61 16.83
CA PRO A 54 0.86 -25.06 16.76
C PRO A 54 -0.42 -25.89 16.63
N ASP A 55 -1.54 -25.40 17.16
CA ASP A 55 -2.87 -26.02 17.04
C ASP A 55 -3.52 -25.76 15.67
N GLY A 56 -2.86 -24.98 14.81
CA GLY A 56 -3.29 -24.63 13.47
C GLY A 56 -4.13 -23.35 13.38
N THR A 57 -4.54 -22.74 14.50
CA THR A 57 -5.24 -21.45 14.50
C THR A 57 -4.31 -20.33 14.04
N ILE A 58 -4.86 -19.17 13.67
CA ILE A 58 -4.06 -18.00 13.26
C ILE A 58 -4.45 -16.82 14.15
N ALA A 59 -3.52 -16.38 14.99
CA ALA A 59 -3.74 -15.27 15.92
C ALA A 59 -3.20 -13.96 15.35
N LEU A 60 -4.01 -13.26 14.55
CA LEU A 60 -3.62 -12.02 13.87
C LEU A 60 -3.42 -10.85 14.86
N PRO A 61 -2.72 -9.77 14.45
CA PRO A 61 -2.58 -8.57 15.28
C PRO A 61 -3.92 -7.95 15.71
N ASP A 62 -4.06 -7.55 16.97
CA ASP A 62 -5.28 -6.96 17.56
C ASP A 62 -5.81 -5.75 16.78
N VAL A 63 -4.93 -4.98 16.13
CA VAL A 63 -5.30 -3.83 15.29
C VAL A 63 -6.21 -4.24 14.12
N LEU A 64 -6.21 -5.52 13.73
CA LEU A 64 -7.05 -6.06 12.68
C LEU A 64 -8.43 -6.51 13.19
N ALA A 65 -8.62 -6.71 14.50
CA ALA A 65 -9.87 -7.18 15.09
C ALA A 65 -11.11 -6.38 14.66
N PRO A 66 -11.09 -5.01 14.58
CA PRO A 66 -12.24 -4.25 14.10
C PRO A 66 -12.68 -4.59 12.67
N TYR A 67 -11.75 -5.06 11.85
CA TYR A 67 -12.00 -5.48 10.47
C TYR A 67 -12.39 -6.96 10.35
N LEU A 68 -12.26 -7.71 11.45
CA LEU A 68 -12.50 -9.15 11.56
C LEU A 68 -13.63 -9.47 12.55
N ARG A 69 -14.68 -8.64 12.57
CA ARG A 69 -15.87 -8.80 13.43
C ARG A 69 -15.58 -8.78 14.93
N GLY A 70 -14.50 -8.13 15.35
CA GLY A 70 -14.09 -8.02 16.74
C GLY A 70 -13.23 -9.18 17.25
N ASP A 71 -12.87 -10.14 16.39
CA ASP A 71 -11.99 -11.26 16.73
C ASP A 71 -10.72 -11.21 15.87
N ALA A 72 -9.57 -11.43 16.49
CA ALA A 72 -8.29 -11.52 15.78
C ALA A 72 -7.84 -12.96 15.55
N ILE A 73 -8.62 -13.96 15.99
CA ILE A 73 -8.30 -15.37 15.85
C ILE A 73 -9.10 -15.98 14.70
N ILE A 74 -8.40 -16.62 13.77
CA ILE A 74 -9.01 -17.44 12.73
C ILE A 74 -8.92 -18.91 13.19
N PRO A 75 -10.06 -19.60 13.32
CA PRO A 75 -10.08 -20.99 13.74
C PRO A 75 -9.54 -21.91 12.64
N THR A 76 -9.09 -23.10 13.04
CA THR A 76 -8.86 -24.20 12.10
C THR A 76 -10.17 -24.63 11.45
N ALA A 77 -10.10 -25.00 10.18
CA ALA A 77 -11.20 -25.65 9.47
C ALA A 77 -11.39 -27.10 9.94
#